data_AF-A0A7W0ZG55-F1
#
_entry.id   AF-A0A7W0ZG55-F1
#
_cell.length_a   1.000
_cell.length_b   1.000
_cell.length_c   1.000
_cell.angle_alpha   90.00
_cell.angle_beta   90.00
_cell.angle_gamma   90.00
#
_symmetry.space_group_name_H-M   'P 1'
#
loop_
_entity.id
_entity.type
_entity.pdbx_description
1 polymer ?
#
loop_
_entity_poly.entity_id
_entity_poly.type
_entity_poly.pdbx_seq_one_letter_code
_entity_poly.pdbx_strand_id
1 'polypeptide(L)'
;MGDWYTIGLCLGLGLGLGVILSGLLGVNAVGAAVAAVAGAAAGAVFGLAVGDYAETVAGGVAGLVGALSAAVVVRGAMRRGATRLGIVAYVSSVGLLACLLALIPLVGYLTTVALPLLAVRMRGRQAARFAGLRTLAK
;
A
#
# COMPACT_ATOMS: atom_id res chain seq x y z
N MET A 1 3.55 14.56 -24.30
CA MET A 1 3.45 14.52 -22.82
C MET A 1 4.87 14.47 -22.29
N GLY A 2 5.24 15.25 -21.27
CA GLY A 2 6.60 15.20 -20.72
C GLY A 2 6.78 14.02 -19.76
N ASP A 3 8.02 13.55 -19.60
CA ASP A 3 8.39 12.39 -18.76
C ASP A 3 7.85 12.47 -17.33
N TRP A 4 7.67 13.68 -16.79
CA TRP A 4 7.07 13.89 -15.47
C TRP A 4 5.64 13.32 -15.35
N TYR A 5 4.88 13.31 -16.45
CA TYR A 5 3.51 12.80 -16.49
C TYR A 5 3.49 11.27 -16.42
N THR A 6 4.33 10.61 -17.22
CA THR A 6 4.43 9.14 -17.28
C THR A 6 5.00 8.58 -15.98
N ILE A 7 6.00 9.24 -15.39
CA ILE A 7 6.56 8.87 -14.09
C ILE A 7 5.49 8.96 -12.99
N GLY A 8 4.74 10.07 -12.93
CA GLY A 8 3.66 10.24 -11.95
C GLY A 8 2.56 9.18 -12.06
N LEU A 9 2.21 8.81 -13.29
CA LEU A 9 1.25 7.76 -13.57
C LEU A 9 1.77 6.37 -13.11
N CYS A 10 3.01 6.01 -13.46
CA CYS A 10 3.64 4.76 -13.07
C CYS A 10 3.80 4.65 -11.55
N LEU A 11 4.14 5.75 -10.87
CA LEU A 11 4.18 5.82 -9.40
C LEU A 11 2.81 5.47 -8.79
N GLY A 12 1.74 6.12 -9.24
CA GLY A 12 0.40 5.89 -8.68
C GLY A 12 -0.13 4.48 -8.98
N LEU A 13 0.07 3.97 -10.20
CA LEU A 13 -0.35 2.63 -10.60
C LEU A 13 0.43 1.54 -9.86
N GLY A 14 1.75 1.67 -9.79
CA GLY A 14 2.61 0.76 -9.03
C GLY A 14 2.12 0.67 -7.59
N LEU A 15 1.91 1.81 -6.94
CA LEU A 15 1.43 1.87 -5.57
C LEU A 15 0.08 1.17 -5.37
N GLY A 16 -0.91 1.49 -6.22
CA GLY A 16 -2.24 0.88 -6.15
C GLY A 16 -2.19 -0.64 -6.31
N LEU A 17 -1.39 -1.15 -7.24
CA LEU A 17 -1.16 -2.59 -7.43
C LEU A 17 -0.53 -3.22 -6.17
N GLY A 18 0.46 -2.57 -5.57
CA GLY A 18 1.06 -3.01 -4.31
C GLY A 18 0.04 -3.11 -3.17
N VAL A 19 -0.84 -2.11 -3.05
CA VAL A 19 -1.92 -2.09 -2.04
C VAL A 19 -2.90 -3.24 -2.25
N ILE A 20 -3.34 -3.48 -3.49
CA ILE A 20 -4.26 -4.58 -3.83
C ILE A 20 -3.63 -5.93 -3.48
N LEU A 21 -2.38 -6.16 -3.91
CA LEU A 21 -1.66 -7.40 -3.63
C LEU A 21 -1.46 -7.63 -2.13
N SER A 22 -1.16 -6.57 -1.38
CA SER A 22 -1.09 -6.69 0.08
C SER A 22 -2.45 -6.96 0.72
N GLY A 23 -3.56 -6.47 0.17
CA GLY A 23 -4.91 -6.83 0.62
C GLY A 23 -5.16 -8.33 0.50
N LEU A 24 -4.74 -8.91 -0.63
CA LEU A 24 -4.93 -10.34 -0.97
C LEU A 24 -4.02 -11.28 -0.16
N LEU A 25 -2.74 -10.91 -0.02
CA LEU A 25 -1.70 -11.79 0.51
C LEU A 25 -1.19 -11.38 1.91
N GLY A 26 -1.37 -10.13 2.35
CA GLY A 26 -0.75 -9.55 3.55
C GLY A 26 -1.24 -10.06 4.91
N VAL A 27 -1.95 -11.20 4.95
CA VAL A 27 -2.54 -11.77 6.16
C VAL A 27 -1.47 -12.25 7.14
N ASN A 28 -0.33 -12.74 6.64
CA ASN A 28 0.77 -13.30 7.43
C ASN A 28 2.14 -12.66 7.09
N ALA A 29 3.17 -13.09 7.83
CA ALA A 29 4.56 -12.60 7.69
C ALA A 29 5.06 -12.74 6.25
N VAL A 30 4.96 -13.97 5.75
CA VAL A 30 5.40 -14.42 4.44
C VAL A 30 4.58 -13.79 3.33
N GLY A 31 3.25 -13.77 3.45
CA GLY A 31 2.37 -13.24 2.41
C GLY A 31 2.52 -11.73 2.20
N ALA A 32 2.89 -10.96 3.24
CA ALA A 32 3.27 -9.56 3.03
C ALA A 32 4.62 -9.40 2.30
N ALA A 33 5.58 -10.29 2.56
CA ALA A 33 6.85 -10.29 1.82
C ALA A 33 6.61 -10.65 0.35
N VAL A 34 5.79 -11.67 0.09
CA VAL A 34 5.36 -12.04 -1.26
C VAL A 34 4.61 -10.88 -1.93
N ALA A 35 3.71 -10.20 -1.22
CA ALA A 35 3.01 -9.02 -1.73
C ALA A 35 3.96 -7.88 -2.08
N ALA A 36 5.02 -7.66 -1.28
CA ALA A 36 6.00 -6.61 -1.54
C ALA A 36 6.83 -6.91 -2.81
N VAL A 37 7.29 -8.15 -2.96
CA VAL A 37 8.04 -8.57 -4.15
C VAL A 37 7.13 -8.57 -5.38
N ALA A 38 5.92 -9.11 -5.27
CA ALA A 38 4.95 -9.14 -6.36
C ALA A 38 4.48 -7.72 -6.74
N GLY A 39 4.29 -6.83 -5.76
CA GLY A 39 3.94 -5.43 -5.99
C GLY A 39 5.05 -4.66 -6.69
N ALA A 40 6.29 -4.86 -6.27
CA ALA A 40 7.45 -4.29 -6.96
C ALA A 40 7.57 -4.80 -8.39
N ALA A 41 7.44 -6.12 -8.60
CA ALA A 41 7.50 -6.72 -9.93
C ALA A 41 6.35 -6.24 -10.83
N ALA A 42 5.11 -6.22 -10.33
CA ALA A 42 3.95 -5.76 -11.08
C ALA A 42 4.06 -4.28 -11.46
N GLY A 43 4.51 -3.43 -10.54
CA GLY A 43 4.76 -2.01 -10.80
C GLY A 43 5.90 -1.78 -11.81
N ALA A 44 6.99 -2.54 -11.72
CA ALA A 44 8.10 -2.47 -12.67
C ALA A 44 7.70 -2.93 -14.07
N VAL A 45 6.94 -4.04 -14.18
CA VAL A 45 6.41 -4.53 -15.46
C VAL A 45 5.47 -3.51 -16.09
N PHE A 46 4.63 -2.83 -15.29
CA PHE A 46 3.81 -1.73 -15.79
C PHE A 46 4.64 -0.53 -16.26
N GLY A 47 5.69 -0.17 -15.52
CA GLY A 47 6.60 0.90 -15.92
C GLY A 47 7.32 0.60 -17.23
N LEU A 48 7.77 -0.65 -17.43
CA LEU A 48 8.37 -1.12 -18.69
C LEU A 48 7.41 -1.06 -19.88
N ALA A 49 6.11 -1.26 -19.65
CA ALA A 49 5.12 -1.20 -20.70
C ALA A 49 4.78 0.25 -21.13
N VAL A 50 5.00 1.23 -20.26
CA VAL A 50 4.65 2.64 -20.49
C VAL A 50 5.83 3.45 -21.02
N GLY A 51 7.02 3.21 -20.48
CA GLY A 51 8.18 4.06 -20.75
C GLY A 51 9.50 3.33 -20.54
N ASP A 52 10.52 4.08 -20.16
CA ASP A 52 11.90 3.61 -20.15
C ASP A 52 12.32 3.26 -18.70
N TYR A 53 13.61 3.42 -18.40
CA TYR A 53 14.18 3.12 -17.09
C TYR A 53 13.51 3.88 -15.92
N ALA A 54 13.16 5.15 -16.12
CA ALA A 54 12.63 6.00 -15.04
C ALA A 54 11.24 5.54 -14.59
N GLU A 55 10.34 5.25 -15.53
CA GLU A 55 8.99 4.73 -15.30
C GLU A 55 9.02 3.35 -14.63
N THR A 56 9.95 2.51 -15.06
CA THR A 56 10.17 1.16 -14.52
C THR A 56 10.57 1.21 -13.04
N VAL A 57 11.60 2.01 -12.72
CA VAL A 57 12.07 2.17 -11.34
C VAL A 57 10.98 2.81 -10.49
N ALA A 58 10.31 3.84 -10.99
CA ALA A 58 9.23 4.51 -10.31
C ALA A 58 8.07 3.56 -9.96
N GLY A 59 7.56 2.82 -10.94
CA GLY A 59 6.49 1.84 -10.74
C GLY A 59 6.89 0.75 -9.74
N GLY A 60 8.10 0.22 -9.86
CA GLY A 60 8.60 -0.82 -8.96
C GLY A 60 8.75 -0.35 -7.50
N VAL A 61 9.37 0.81 -7.29
CA VAL A 61 9.52 1.40 -5.94
C VAL A 61 8.16 1.71 -5.33
N ALA A 62 7.26 2.31 -6.10
CA ALA A 62 5.94 2.66 -5.60
C ALA A 62 5.11 1.42 -5.26
N GLY A 63 5.19 0.35 -6.05
CA GLY A 63 4.53 -0.92 -5.75
C GLY A 63 5.05 -1.61 -4.49
N LEU A 64 6.35 -1.54 -4.25
CA LEU A 64 6.94 -2.01 -2.99
C LEU A 64 6.40 -1.20 -1.80
N VAL A 65 6.45 0.14 -1.89
CA VAL A 65 5.99 1.04 -0.82
C VAL A 65 4.50 0.87 -0.55
N GLY A 66 3.68 0.74 -1.59
CA GLY A 66 2.24 0.51 -1.49
C GLY A 66 1.93 -0.80 -0.77
N ALA A 67 2.60 -1.88 -1.14
CA ALA A 67 2.44 -3.19 -0.51
C ALA A 67 2.83 -3.17 0.97
N LEU A 68 3.98 -2.58 1.32
CA LEU A 68 4.41 -2.50 2.72
C LEU A 68 3.48 -1.63 3.57
N SER A 69 3.00 -0.51 3.03
CA SER A 69 2.09 0.40 3.72
C SER A 69 0.75 -0.29 4.01
N ALA A 70 0.19 -0.99 3.02
CA ALA A 70 -1.04 -1.76 3.17
C ALA A 70 -0.89 -2.96 4.11
N ALA A 71 0.28 -3.61 4.14
CA ALA A 71 0.53 -4.75 5.01
C ALA A 71 0.41 -4.41 6.50
N VAL A 72 0.82 -3.19 6.90
CA VAL A 72 0.65 -2.70 8.28
C VAL A 72 -0.84 -2.62 8.64
N VAL A 73 -1.66 -2.12 7.73
CA VAL A 73 -3.12 -1.98 7.92
C VAL A 73 -3.80 -3.35 7.97
N VAL A 74 -3.49 -4.22 7.01
CA VAL A 74 -4.06 -5.59 6.91
C VAL A 74 -3.75 -6.38 8.18
N ARG A 75 -2.48 -6.44 8.60
CA ARG A 75 -2.10 -7.15 9.83
C ARG A 75 -2.70 -6.51 11.08
N GLY A 76 -2.75 -5.18 11.13
CA GLY A 76 -3.38 -4.45 12.23
C GLY A 76 -4.87 -4.79 12.37
N ALA A 77 -5.58 -4.92 11.26
CA ALA A 77 -6.99 -5.26 11.22
C ALA A 77 -7.22 -6.75 11.56
N MET A 78 -6.41 -7.67 11.02
CA MET A 78 -6.50 -9.10 11.34
C MET A 78 -6.28 -9.38 12.83
N ARG A 79 -5.34 -8.66 13.48
CA ARG A 79 -5.12 -8.74 14.95
C ARG A 79 -6.32 -8.27 15.78
N ARG A 80 -7.24 -7.50 15.18
CA ARG A 80 -8.47 -7.01 15.82
C ARG A 80 -9.69 -7.89 15.54
N GLY A 81 -9.51 -9.05 14.90
CA GLY A 81 -10.58 -10.01 14.62
C GLY A 81 -11.40 -9.71 13.36
N ALA A 82 -10.88 -8.91 12.43
CA ALA A 82 -11.56 -8.64 11.17
C ALA A 82 -11.63 -9.87 10.24
N THR A 83 -12.66 -9.94 9.39
CA THR A 83 -12.86 -11.04 8.45
C THR A 83 -11.93 -10.90 7.24
N ARG A 84 -11.40 -12.04 6.76
CA ARG A 84 -10.46 -12.06 5.63
C ARG A 84 -11.08 -11.44 4.37
N LEU A 85 -12.30 -11.83 4.02
CA LEU A 85 -12.98 -11.30 2.84
C LEU A 85 -13.30 -9.80 2.97
N GLY A 86 -13.68 -9.33 4.16
CA GLY A 86 -13.96 -7.91 4.39
C GLY A 86 -12.73 -7.04 4.19
N ILE A 87 -11.58 -7.44 4.72
CA ILE A 87 -10.31 -6.71 4.53
C ILE A 87 -9.86 -6.74 3.07
N VAL A 88 -9.92 -7.92 2.43
CA VAL A 88 -9.53 -8.04 1.01
C VAL A 88 -10.38 -7.11 0.17
N ALA A 89 -11.71 -7.15 0.32
CA ALA A 89 -12.61 -6.29 -0.43
C ALA A 89 -12.28 -4.81 -0.17
N TYR A 90 -12.19 -4.39 1.10
CA TYR A 90 -11.97 -2.99 1.44
C TYR A 90 -10.61 -2.45 0.97
N VAL A 91 -9.52 -3.17 1.26
CA VAL A 91 -8.16 -2.75 0.88
C VAL A 91 -7.97 -2.79 -0.63
N SER A 92 -8.55 -3.78 -1.31
CA SER A 92 -8.49 -3.84 -2.78
C SER A 92 -9.31 -2.73 -3.41
N SER A 93 -10.49 -2.40 -2.88
CA SER A 93 -11.27 -1.24 -3.33
C SER A 93 -10.50 0.07 -3.15
N VAL A 94 -9.81 0.25 -2.02
CA VAL A 94 -8.95 1.42 -1.78
C VAL A 94 -7.78 1.46 -2.78
N GLY A 95 -7.12 0.33 -3.03
CA GLY A 95 -6.06 0.24 -4.02
C GLY A 95 -6.55 0.51 -5.44
N LEU A 96 -7.77 0.08 -5.78
CA LEU A 96 -8.40 0.37 -7.07
C LEU A 96 -8.71 1.87 -7.22
N LEU A 97 -9.22 2.50 -6.16
CA LEU A 97 -9.41 3.96 -6.13
C LEU A 97 -8.07 4.69 -6.28
N ALA A 98 -6.99 4.18 -5.67
CA ALA A 98 -5.65 4.74 -5.87
C ALA A 98 -5.18 4.63 -7.32
N CYS A 99 -5.42 3.49 -8.00
CA CYS A 99 -5.14 3.35 -9.43
C CYS A 99 -5.96 4.32 -10.29
N LEU A 100 -7.25 4.50 -9.99
CA LEU A 100 -8.09 5.47 -10.72
C LEU A 100 -7.61 6.90 -10.52
N LEU A 101 -7.22 7.27 -9.29
CA LEU A 101 -6.66 8.57 -8.98
C LEU A 101 -5.29 8.79 -9.66
N ALA A 102 -4.52 7.73 -9.90
CA ALA A 102 -3.24 7.80 -10.60
C ALA A 102 -3.37 8.25 -12.07
N LEU A 103 -4.57 8.20 -12.67
CA LEU A 103 -4.84 8.80 -13.98
C LEU A 103 -4.63 10.32 -13.97
N ILE A 104 -4.63 10.94 -12.78
CA ILE A 104 -4.18 12.31 -12.56
C ILE A 104 -2.74 12.26 -12.02
N PRO A 105 -1.70 12.51 -12.83
CA PRO A 105 -0.31 12.25 -12.45
C PRO A 105 0.15 12.99 -11.19
N LEU A 106 -0.36 14.20 -10.98
CA LEU A 106 -0.07 14.99 -9.78
C LEU A 106 -0.46 14.24 -8.50
N VAL A 107 -1.54 13.46 -8.55
CA VAL A 107 -2.03 12.65 -7.44
C VAL A 107 -1.13 11.42 -7.20
N GLY A 108 -0.48 10.89 -8.25
CA GLY A 108 0.50 9.81 -8.12
C GLY A 108 1.70 10.20 -7.24
N TYR A 109 2.21 11.42 -7.39
CA TYR A 109 3.28 11.94 -6.52
C TYR A 109 2.80 12.19 -5.08
N LEU A 110 1.59 12.71 -4.89
CA LEU A 110 1.06 12.99 -3.55
C LEU A 110 0.77 11.70 -2.78
N THR A 111 0.20 10.70 -3.44
CA THR A 111 -0.19 9.43 -2.81
C THR A 111 1.02 8.59 -2.40
N THR A 112 2.09 8.61 -3.20
CA THR A 112 3.36 7.94 -2.88
C THR A 112 4.01 8.46 -1.60
N VAL A 113 3.83 9.73 -1.28
CA VAL A 113 4.34 10.33 -0.04
C VAL A 113 3.33 10.21 1.10
N ALA A 114 2.03 10.43 0.83
CA ALA A 114 0.99 10.47 1.86
C ALA A 114 0.74 9.10 2.51
N LEU A 115 0.75 8.02 1.74
CA LEU A 115 0.45 6.67 2.23
C LEU A 115 1.49 6.12 3.23
N PRO A 116 2.82 6.20 2.99
CA PRO A 116 3.80 5.79 3.99
C PRO A 116 3.76 6.68 5.24
N LEU A 117 3.53 7.99 5.09
CA LEU A 117 3.34 8.91 6.21
C LEU A 117 2.16 8.50 7.11
N LEU A 118 1.02 8.15 6.50
CA LEU A 118 -0.16 7.66 7.22
C LEU A 118 0.13 6.32 7.91
N ALA A 119 0.84 5.41 7.24
CA ALA A 119 1.23 4.12 7.81
C ALA A 119 2.11 4.29 9.06
N VAL A 120 3.10 5.18 9.03
CA VAL A 120 3.93 5.51 10.20
C VAL A 120 3.08 6.10 11.33
N ARG A 121 2.17 7.04 11.02
CA ARG A 121 1.27 7.64 12.03
C ARG A 121 0.35 6.61 12.69
N MET A 122 -0.14 5.63 11.94
CA MET A 122 -1.00 4.56 12.47
C MET A 122 -0.25 3.65 13.45
N ARG A 123 1.06 3.43 13.23
CA ARG A 123 1.91 2.62 14.12
C ARG A 123 2.04 3.23 15.52
N GLY A 124 2.08 4.56 15.63
CA GLY A 124 2.17 5.27 16.92
C GLY A 124 0.89 5.17 17.77
N ARG A 125 -0.29 4.97 17.15
CA ARG A 125 -1.59 4.91 17.86
C ARG A 125 -1.90 3.55 18.51
N GLN A 126 -0.98 2.58 18.45
CA GLN A 126 -1.15 1.26 19.06
C GLN A 126 -0.88 1.23 20.58
N ALA A 127 -0.31 2.28 21.16
CA ALA A 127 0.03 2.33 22.58
C ALA A 127 -1.06 3.04 23.41
N ALA A 128 -1.95 2.26 24.02
CA ALA A 128 -2.56 2.50 25.35
C ALA A 128 -3.79 1.60 25.56
N ARG A 129 -3.64 0.26 25.55
CA ARG A 129 -4.76 -0.65 25.86
C ARG A 129 -4.75 -1.24 27.27
N PHE A 130 -3.76 -0.91 28.10
CA PHE A 130 -3.61 -1.50 29.44
C PHE A 130 -3.39 -0.50 30.58
N ALA A 131 -3.60 0.80 30.37
CA ALA A 131 -3.50 1.77 31.46
C ALA A 131 -4.74 1.77 32.39
N GLY A 132 -5.94 1.58 31.82
CA GLY A 132 -7.21 1.66 32.57
C GLY A 132 -7.74 0.34 33.14
N LEU A 133 -7.12 -0.81 32.82
CA LEU A 133 -7.56 -2.12 33.34
C LEU A 133 -6.86 -2.51 34.66
N ARG A 134 -5.81 -1.79 35.05
CA ARG A 134 -5.08 -2.04 36.29
C ARG A 134 -5.82 -1.54 37.54
N THR A 135 -6.82 -0.68 37.37
CA THR A 135 -7.69 -0.16 38.44
C THR A 135 -8.89 -1.07 38.73
N LEU A 136 -9.17 -2.05 37.87
CA LEU A 136 -10.26 -3.02 38.02
C LEU A 136 -9.82 -4.36 38.66
N ALA A 137 -8.52 -4.51 38.95
CA ALA A 137 -7.94 -5.71 39.56
C ALA A 137 -7.72 -5.56 41.08
N LYS A 138 -8.50 -4.70 41.76
CA LYS A 138 -8.50 -4.54 43.22
C LYS A 138 -9.91 -4.76 43.76
#